data_AF-A0A7V7N100-F1
#
_entry.id   AF-A0A7V7N100-F1
#
_cell.length_a   1.000
_cell.length_b   1.000
_cell.length_c   1.000
_cell.angle_alpha   90.00
_cell.angle_beta   90.00
_cell.angle_gamma   90.00
#
_symmetry.space_group_name_H-M   'P 1'
#
loop_
_entity.id
_entity.type
_entity.pdbx_description
1 polymer ?
#
loop_
_entity_poly.entity_id
_entity_poly.type
_entity_poly.pdbx_seq_one_letter_code
_entity_poly.pdbx_strand_id
1 'polypeptide(L)'
;MAYVDLNPIRAGLAKTLRDSEFTSIKERIEENQTDLLGFGQGENNLPYYLSSYLDLLDQTGRIIRDETHGFIPVKMTSILTDLNLNPNSWLDELKAFKSFGFSAVGTVQQLQRYSKETSKNWSVGIKLEPKLE
;
A
#
# COMPACT_ATOMS: atom_id res chain seq x y z
N MET A 1 2.82 -11.49 -11.13
CA MET A 1 2.28 -10.51 -10.17
C MET A 1 0.78 -10.42 -10.39
N ALA A 2 0.23 -9.47 -11.15
CA ALA A 2 -1.21 -9.19 -11.07
C ALA A 2 -2.17 -10.35 -11.33
N TYR A 3 -1.92 -11.17 -12.36
CA TYR A 3 -2.74 -12.36 -12.63
C TYR A 3 -2.72 -13.36 -11.47
N VAL A 4 -1.54 -13.62 -10.91
CA VAL A 4 -1.35 -14.57 -9.79
C VAL A 4 -1.99 -14.02 -8.52
N ASP A 5 -1.83 -12.73 -8.24
CA ASP A 5 -2.40 -12.06 -7.07
C ASP A 5 -3.94 -12.00 -7.13
N LEU A 6 -4.52 -12.04 -8.32
CA LEU A 6 -5.96 -12.13 -8.56
C LEU A 6 -6.45 -13.58 -8.69
N ASN A 7 -5.59 -14.59 -8.75
CA ASN A 7 -6.03 -15.97 -8.97
C ASN A 7 -6.94 -16.51 -7.86
N PRO A 8 -6.65 -16.29 -6.56
CA PRO A 8 -7.58 -16.72 -5.51
C PRO A 8 -8.97 -16.09 -5.66
N ILE A 9 -9.03 -14.82 -6.07
CA ILE A 9 -10.30 -14.13 -6.31
C ILE A 9 -11.01 -14.73 -7.52
N ARG A 10 -10.30 -14.89 -8.64
CA ARG A 10 -10.83 -15.52 -9.86
C ARG A 10 -11.30 -16.95 -9.62
N ALA A 11 -10.63 -17.72 -8.77
CA ALA A 11 -11.02 -19.07 -8.41
C ALA A 11 -12.20 -19.11 -7.41
N GLY A 12 -12.67 -17.96 -6.92
CA GLY A 12 -13.71 -17.89 -5.89
C GLY A 12 -13.23 -18.29 -4.49
N LEU A 13 -11.92 -18.40 -4.28
CA LEU A 13 -11.30 -18.75 -3.00
C LEU A 13 -11.09 -17.54 -2.09
N ALA A 14 -11.04 -16.33 -2.66
CA ALA A 14 -10.87 -15.07 -1.96
C ALA A 14 -11.92 -14.04 -2.39
N LYS A 15 -12.34 -13.16 -1.47
CA LYS A 15 -13.27 -12.06 -1.76
C LYS A 15 -12.57 -10.71 -1.87
N THR A 16 -11.41 -10.58 -1.25
CA THR A 16 -10.59 -9.36 -1.21
C THR A 16 -9.14 -9.71 -1.52
N LEU A 17 -8.33 -8.71 -1.89
CA LEU A 17 -6.89 -8.90 -2.09
C LEU A 17 -6.17 -9.35 -0.80
N ARG A 18 -6.71 -9.01 0.38
CA ARG A 18 -6.17 -9.41 1.68
C ARG A 18 -6.40 -10.90 1.98
N ASP A 19 -7.42 -11.49 1.38
CA ASP A 19 -7.76 -12.90 1.51
C ASP A 19 -7.11 -13.76 0.41
N SER A 20 -6.32 -13.16 -0.50
CA SER A 20 -5.61 -13.88 -1.56
C SER A 20 -4.42 -14.66 -1.00
N GLU A 21 -4.70 -15.73 -0.25
CA GLU A 21 -3.70 -16.59 0.37
C GLU A 21 -2.66 -17.12 -0.62
N PHE A 22 -1.42 -17.28 -0.16
CA PHE A 22 -0.28 -17.79 -0.93
C PHE A 22 0.07 -16.98 -2.19
N THR A 23 -0.22 -15.67 -2.20
CA THR A 23 0.14 -14.75 -3.28
C THR A 23 1.09 -13.67 -2.80
N SER A 24 1.79 -13.03 -3.76
CA SER A 24 2.72 -11.96 -3.43
C SER A 24 2.02 -10.72 -2.85
N ILE A 25 0.74 -10.52 -3.16
CA ILE A 25 -0.02 -9.39 -2.59
C ILE A 25 -0.34 -9.59 -1.10
N LYS A 26 -0.60 -10.83 -0.67
CA LYS A 26 -0.80 -11.17 0.74
C LYS A 26 0.45 -10.87 1.55
N GLU A 27 1.60 -11.38 1.09
CA GLU A 27 2.89 -11.15 1.71
C GLU A 27 3.21 -9.66 1.82
N ARG A 28 3.02 -8.89 0.74
CA ARG A 28 3.27 -7.43 0.74
C ARG A 28 2.33 -6.63 1.65
N ILE A 29 1.14 -7.13 1.95
CA ILE A 29 0.17 -6.47 2.83
C ILE A 29 0.47 -6.76 4.30
N GLU A 30 0.96 -7.96 4.62
CA GLU A 30 1.11 -8.44 6.00
C GLU A 30 2.54 -8.37 6.54
N GLU A 31 3.53 -8.55 5.67
CA GLU A 31 4.93 -8.61 6.05
C GLU A 31 5.63 -7.27 5.83
N ASN A 32 6.37 -6.81 6.84
CA ASN A 32 7.22 -5.62 6.73
C ASN A 32 8.53 -5.89 5.98
N GLN A 33 8.93 -7.16 5.83
CA GLN A 33 10.14 -7.58 5.14
C GLN A 33 9.84 -8.81 4.29
N THR A 34 10.24 -8.76 3.03
CA THR A 34 9.98 -9.80 2.03
C THR A 34 11.18 -9.90 1.09
N ASP A 35 11.40 -11.09 0.52
CA ASP A 35 12.40 -11.31 -0.54
C ASP A 35 11.91 -10.84 -1.93
N LEU A 36 10.69 -10.29 -2.01
CA LEU A 36 10.11 -9.78 -3.23
C LEU A 36 10.74 -8.45 -3.65
N LEU A 37 10.77 -8.20 -4.96
CA LEU A 37 11.23 -6.92 -5.52
C LEU A 37 10.45 -5.75 -4.91
N GLY A 38 11.16 -4.72 -4.43
CA GLY A 38 10.58 -3.53 -3.81
C GLY A 38 9.86 -2.62 -4.81
N PHE A 39 9.12 -1.66 -4.27
CA PHE A 39 8.48 -0.57 -5.03
C PHE A 39 9.25 0.75 -4.78
N GLY A 40 9.10 1.73 -5.67
CA GLY A 40 9.76 3.04 -5.56
C GLY A 40 11.01 3.23 -6.44
N GLN A 41 11.83 4.22 -6.09
CA GLN A 41 12.91 4.76 -6.93
C GLN A 41 14.30 4.15 -6.67
N GLY A 42 14.37 2.98 -6.04
CA GLY A 42 15.63 2.25 -5.80
C GLY A 42 16.17 1.59 -7.07
N GLU A 43 17.48 1.37 -7.14
CA GLU A 43 18.15 0.79 -8.32
C GLU A 43 17.64 -0.61 -8.72
N ASN A 44 17.01 -1.33 -7.78
CA ASN A 44 16.39 -2.64 -7.99
C ASN A 44 14.91 -2.68 -7.60
N ASN A 45 14.21 -1.54 -7.66
CA ASN A 45 12.78 -1.49 -7.34
C ASN A 45 11.94 -1.29 -8.61
N LEU A 46 10.68 -1.71 -8.55
CA LEU A 46 9.69 -1.36 -9.55
C LEU A 46 9.42 0.15 -9.45
N PRO A 47 9.44 0.90 -10.56
CA PRO A 47 9.31 2.37 -10.56
C PRO A 47 7.86 2.84 -10.37
N TYR A 48 7.13 2.19 -9.47
CA TYR A 48 5.74 2.46 -9.11
C TYR A 48 5.61 2.40 -7.60
N TYR A 49 4.55 3.00 -7.06
CA TYR A 49 4.22 2.88 -5.64
C TYR A 49 3.47 1.58 -5.37
N LEU A 50 3.69 0.94 -4.22
CA LEU A 50 2.94 -0.25 -3.82
C LEU A 50 1.43 0.07 -3.74
N SER A 51 1.08 1.27 -3.27
CA SER A 51 -0.31 1.74 -3.23
C SER A 51 -0.94 1.81 -4.61
N SER A 52 -0.20 2.26 -5.63
CA SER A 52 -0.68 2.31 -7.01
C SER A 52 -0.89 0.91 -7.57
N TYR A 53 -0.02 -0.03 -7.20
CA TYR A 53 -0.18 -1.43 -7.59
C TYR A 53 -1.41 -2.08 -6.93
N LEU A 54 -1.64 -1.82 -5.64
CA LEU A 54 -2.82 -2.28 -4.91
C LEU A 54 -4.12 -1.74 -5.51
N ASP A 55 -4.17 -0.45 -5.84
CA ASP A 55 -5.34 0.17 -6.45
C ASP A 55 -5.63 -0.40 -7.84
N LEU A 56 -4.58 -0.58 -8.66
CA LEU A 56 -4.70 -1.24 -9.96
C LEU A 56 -5.31 -2.65 -9.82
N LEU A 57 -4.84 -3.42 -8.84
CA LEU A 57 -5.35 -4.76 -8.56
C LEU A 57 -6.81 -4.75 -8.11
N ASP A 58 -7.19 -3.85 -7.20
CA ASP A 58 -8.56 -3.76 -6.69
C ASP A 58 -9.53 -3.36 -7.80
N GLN A 59 -9.17 -2.36 -8.62
CA GLN A 59 -9.95 -1.96 -9.79
C GLN A 59 -10.07 -3.11 -10.79
N THR A 60 -8.97 -3.80 -11.08
CA THR A 60 -8.98 -4.94 -12.02
C THR A 60 -9.84 -6.08 -11.48
N GLY A 61 -9.73 -6.43 -10.20
CA GLY A 61 -10.54 -7.47 -9.56
C GLY A 61 -12.04 -7.16 -9.51
N ARG A 62 -12.42 -5.87 -9.53
CA ARG A 62 -13.83 -5.43 -9.66
C ARG A 62 -14.35 -5.50 -11.09
N ILE A 63 -13.48 -5.27 -12.07
CA ILE A 63 -13.83 -5.28 -13.50
C ILE A 63 -13.87 -6.70 -14.05
N ILE A 64 -13.11 -7.64 -13.48
CA ILE A 64 -13.20 -9.07 -13.81
C ILE A 64 -14.60 -9.57 -13.43
N ARG A 65 -15.51 -9.48 -14.40
CA ARG A 65 -16.81 -10.14 -14.41
C ARG A 65 -16.70 -11.33 -15.32
N ASP A 66 -16.18 -12.42 -14.78
CA ASP A 66 -16.47 -13.72 -15.35
C ASP A 66 -17.74 -14.20 -14.66
N GLU A 67 -18.87 -14.30 -15.36
CA GLU A 67 -20.17 -14.63 -14.74
C GLU A 67 -20.19 -16.05 -14.14
N THR A 68 -19.12 -16.82 -14.32
CA THR A 68 -18.96 -18.19 -13.84
C THR A 68 -18.07 -18.34 -12.61
N HIS A 69 -17.21 -17.36 -12.28
CA HIS A 69 -16.22 -17.48 -11.19
C HIS A 69 -16.00 -16.17 -10.40
N GLY A 70 -15.26 -16.20 -9.29
CA GLY A 70 -15.24 -15.14 -8.26
C GLY A 70 -14.73 -13.76 -8.73
N PHE A 71 -15.20 -12.71 -8.06
CA PHE A 71 -14.91 -11.30 -8.37
C PHE A 71 -14.94 -10.43 -7.11
N ILE A 72 -14.36 -9.22 -7.16
CA ILE A 72 -14.47 -8.22 -6.08
C ILE A 72 -15.77 -7.42 -6.24
N PRO A 73 -16.69 -7.39 -5.26
CA PRO A 73 -17.94 -6.64 -5.40
C PRO A 73 -17.71 -5.12 -5.47
N VAL A 74 -18.35 -4.45 -6.43
CA VAL A 74 -18.26 -2.97 -6.61
C VAL A 74 -18.64 -2.19 -5.36
N LYS A 75 -19.58 -2.70 -4.54
CA LYS A 75 -20.04 -2.05 -3.31
C LYS A 75 -19.10 -2.22 -2.12
N MET A 76 -18.06 -3.04 -2.24
CA MET A 76 -17.08 -3.27 -1.17
C MET A 76 -16.14 -2.07 -1.03
N THR A 77 -15.67 -1.82 0.19
CA THR A 77 -14.67 -0.79 0.49
C THR A 77 -13.41 -0.99 -0.38
N SER A 78 -12.73 0.10 -0.77
CA SER A 78 -11.46 0.03 -1.51
C SER A 78 -10.37 -0.56 -0.62
N ILE A 79 -9.47 -1.36 -1.21
CA ILE A 79 -8.31 -1.90 -0.50
C ILE A 79 -7.48 -0.82 0.20
N LEU A 80 -7.38 0.39 -0.37
CA LEU A 80 -6.65 1.49 0.25
C LEU A 80 -7.31 1.93 1.55
N THR A 81 -8.64 2.05 1.55
CA THR A 81 -9.40 2.39 2.75
C THR A 81 -9.32 1.27 3.79
N ASP A 82 -9.34 0.00 3.39
CA ASP A 82 -9.18 -1.15 4.30
C ASP A 82 -7.78 -1.23 4.92
N LEU A 83 -6.76 -0.74 4.23
CA LEU A 83 -5.39 -0.55 4.74
C LEU A 83 -5.23 0.73 5.56
N ASN A 84 -6.33 1.43 5.83
CA ASN A 84 -6.37 2.69 6.56
C ASN A 84 -5.53 3.80 5.90
N LEU A 85 -5.44 3.75 4.56
CA LEU A 85 -4.80 4.76 3.71
C LEU A 85 -5.89 5.72 3.24
N ASN A 86 -5.99 6.85 3.93
CA ASN A 86 -6.86 7.93 3.51
C ASN A 86 -6.26 8.61 2.26
N PRO A 87 -6.96 8.68 1.12
CA PRO A 87 -6.43 9.27 -0.11
C PRO A 87 -5.98 10.74 0.04
N ASN A 88 -6.67 11.52 0.87
CA ASN A 88 -6.33 12.93 1.10
C ASN A 88 -5.06 13.04 1.95
N SER A 89 -5.00 12.31 3.06
CA SER A 89 -3.81 12.28 3.91
C SER A 89 -2.59 11.72 3.17
N TRP A 90 -2.81 10.71 2.33
CA TRP A 90 -1.78 10.14 1.46
C TRP A 90 -1.29 11.13 0.39
N LEU A 91 -2.19 11.89 -0.24
CA LEU A 91 -1.80 12.95 -1.18
C LEU A 91 -1.01 14.06 -0.50
N ASP A 92 -1.39 14.42 0.73
CA ASP A 92 -0.65 15.39 1.53
C ASP A 92 0.73 14.85 1.92
N GLU A 93 0.83 13.56 2.27
CA GLU A 93 2.09 12.85 2.46
C GLU A 93 2.95 12.89 1.18
N LEU A 94 2.42 12.48 0.02
CA LEU A 94 3.12 12.51 -1.27
C LEU A 94 3.58 13.91 -1.69
N LYS A 95 2.78 14.95 -1.43
CA LYS A 95 3.16 16.35 -1.71
C LYS A 95 4.23 16.85 -0.74
N ALA A 96 4.12 16.50 0.54
CA ALA A 96 5.12 16.83 1.54
C ALA A 96 6.46 16.16 1.24
N PHE A 97 6.46 14.92 0.72
CA PHE A 97 7.68 14.21 0.31
C PHE A 97 8.43 14.87 -0.85
N LYS A 98 7.75 15.68 -1.69
CA LYS A 98 8.40 16.47 -2.75
C LYS A 98 8.99 17.79 -2.27
N SER A 99 8.73 18.17 -1.01
CA SER A 99 9.16 19.43 -0.44
C SER A 99 10.42 19.21 0.42
N PHE A 100 11.53 19.84 0.05
CA PHE A 100 12.76 19.79 0.84
C PHE A 100 12.50 20.35 2.25
N GLY A 101 12.83 19.58 3.30
CA GLY A 101 12.95 20.11 4.67
C GLY A 101 12.03 19.55 5.76
N PHE A 102 11.24 18.49 5.53
CA PHE A 102 10.41 17.92 6.61
C PHE A 102 11.12 16.80 7.40
N SER A 103 11.02 16.88 8.73
CA SER A 103 11.33 15.89 9.79
C SER A 103 10.85 14.46 9.64
N ALA A 104 9.55 14.43 9.71
CA ALA A 104 8.73 13.28 9.88
C ALA A 104 7.39 13.72 9.34
N VAL A 105 6.81 12.88 8.49
CA VAL A 105 5.48 13.07 7.93
C VAL A 105 4.71 11.81 8.29
N GLY A 106 3.49 12.00 8.77
CA GLY A 106 2.63 10.92 9.20
C GLY A 106 1.51 11.47 10.06
N THR A 107 0.66 10.58 10.56
CA THR A 107 -0.41 10.95 11.47
C THR A 107 0.13 11.60 12.74
N VAL A 108 -0.70 12.42 13.41
CA VAL A 108 -0.33 13.07 14.69
C VAL A 108 0.23 12.06 15.70
N GLN A 109 -0.34 10.85 15.75
CA GLN A 109 0.09 9.77 16.64
C GLN A 109 1.49 9.26 16.29
N GLN A 110 1.79 9.09 15.01
CA GLN A 110 3.12 8.69 14.53
C GLN A 110 4.16 9.77 14.82
N LEU A 111 3.82 11.04 14.61
CA LEU A 111 4.72 12.17 14.91
C LEU A 111 5.00 12.30 16.42
N GLN A 112 3.99 12.10 17.26
CA GLN A 112 4.16 12.07 18.71
C GLN A 112 5.04 10.91 19.16
N ARG A 113 4.87 9.72 18.58
CA ARG A 113 5.70 8.55 18.87
C ARG A 113 7.15 8.77 18.43
N TYR A 114 7.35 9.25 17.20
CA TYR A 114 8.67 9.57 16.65
C TYR A 114 9.41 10.60 17.51
N SER A 115 8.73 11.66 17.96
CA SER A 115 9.32 12.68 18.83
C SER A 115 9.79 12.10 20.17
N LYS A 116 9.00 11.19 20.77
CA LYS A 116 9.39 10.48 22.01
C LYS A 116 10.58 9.56 21.81
N GLU A 117 10.60 8.78 20.73
CA GLU A 117 11.68 7.81 20.45
C GLU A 117 13.00 8.48 20.09
N THR A 118 12.96 9.62 19.38
CA THR A 118 14.17 10.33 18.95
C THR A 118 14.63 11.43 19.90
N SER A 119 13.84 11.73 20.94
CA SER A 119 14.02 12.91 21.82
C SER A 119 14.14 14.24 21.05
N LYS A 120 13.70 14.27 19.79
CA LYS A 120 13.72 15.45 18.94
C LYS A 120 12.34 16.09 18.96
N ASN A 121 12.31 17.35 19.35
CA ASN A 121 11.10 18.16 19.34
C ASN A 121 10.85 18.77 17.94
N TRP A 122 11.91 18.97 17.15
CA TRP A 122 11.90 19.52 15.79
C TRP A 122 13.06 18.91 15.00
N SER A 123 12.84 18.59 13.74
CA SER A 123 13.91 18.18 12.83
C SER A 123 13.61 18.69 11.41
N VAL A 124 14.66 18.91 10.62
CA VAL A 124 14.59 19.30 9.20
C VAL A 124 15.52 18.40 8.39
N GLY A 125 14.99 17.80 7.31
CA GLY A 125 15.72 17.10 6.25
C GLY A 125 16.41 15.78 6.64
N ILE A 126 15.77 14.65 6.31
CA ILE A 126 16.35 13.37 5.85
C ILE A 126 15.19 12.54 5.25
N LYS A 127 15.48 11.76 4.22
CA LYS A 127 14.56 10.84 3.50
C LYS A 127 13.95 9.82 4.47
N LEU A 128 12.63 9.71 4.49
CA LEU A 128 11.91 8.63 5.19
C LEU A 128 11.26 7.70 4.18
N GLU A 129 11.20 6.43 4.53
CA GLU A 129 10.47 5.38 3.82
C GLU A 129 9.00 5.40 4.29
N PRO A 130 8.04 5.56 3.36
CA PRO A 130 6.61 5.52 3.68
C PRO A 130 6.23 4.22 4.42
N LYS A 131 5.17 4.26 5.22
CA LYS A 131 4.69 3.12 6.04
C LYS A 131 4.38 1.84 5.22
N LEU A 132 4.33 1.94 3.90
CA LEU A 132 4.01 0.88 2.94
C LEU A 132 5.02 0.82 1.77
N GLU A 133 6.10 1.61 1.81
CA GLU A 133 7.10 1.67 0.74
C GLU A 133 8.47 1.28 1.27
#